data_AF-A0ABD3QJD8-F1
#
_entry.id   AF-A0ABD3QJD8-F1
#
_cell.length_a   1.000
_cell.length_b   1.000
_cell.length_c   1.000
_cell.angle_alpha   90.00
_cell.angle_beta   90.00
_cell.angle_gamma   90.00
#
_symmetry.space_group_name_H-M   'P 1'
#
loop_
_entity.id
_entity.type
_entity.pdbx_description
1 polymer ?
#
loop_
_entity_poly.entity_id
_entity_poly.type
_entity_poly.pdbx_seq_one_letter_code
_entity_poly.pdbx_strand_id
1 'polypeptide(L)'
;MASTTDLHLVPESLLKKRHDLDTLKAKRAAALIANPRVSRKRISDKSKVVRIIKPETLLVQSRARRNAATRYNRVAKRGMQKRASDKSVVKNKYWDGAREEEAEETDVLKYKQQKEQGDEKDSDDEVMEEKKDVKKKSDKETNEQLQIHEIPYKSNSVGAAVIFAVLIRPCVHNTPKTVRRTLSTLRLRRVQEGVFLRYTPSMRKMLHLVEPYVLYGIPSVETISDLVHRRGYCRVEGKRVQISDNNVIEQQLGNVGLICVEDLIQVLSSGEGGQEENLFQAVSKFLWPFRLSSRKSKFQKRMLDLKDGKLYGDQGEAMNGYIREML
;
A
#
# COMPACT_ATOMS: atom_id res chain seq x y z
N MET A 1 -11.24 -11.67 63.75
CA MET A 1 -10.89 -10.91 62.53
C MET A 1 -11.98 -11.14 61.50
N ALA A 2 -13.10 -10.43 61.64
CA ALA A 2 -14.18 -10.39 60.66
C ALA A 2 -14.20 -8.99 60.05
N SER A 3 -14.46 -8.92 58.73
CA SER A 3 -14.78 -7.74 57.88
C SER A 3 -13.87 -7.49 56.67
N THR A 4 -13.77 -8.46 55.75
CA THR A 4 -13.43 -8.14 54.34
C THR A 4 -14.38 -8.80 53.32
N THR A 5 -15.45 -9.44 53.78
CA THR A 5 -16.54 -9.93 52.93
C THR A 5 -17.64 -8.87 52.95
N ASP A 6 -17.93 -8.26 51.79
CA ASP A 6 -19.17 -7.53 51.44
C ASP A 6 -18.95 -6.25 50.60
N LEU A 7 -17.95 -6.26 49.71
CA LEU A 7 -18.16 -5.59 48.43
C LEU A 7 -19.02 -6.55 47.60
N HIS A 8 -20.28 -6.18 47.34
CA HIS A 8 -21.17 -6.90 46.44
C HIS A 8 -20.54 -6.93 45.03
N LEU A 9 -19.69 -7.94 44.76
CA LEU A 9 -19.09 -8.12 43.45
C LEU A 9 -20.23 -8.38 42.45
N VAL A 10 -20.32 -7.52 41.44
CA VAL A 10 -21.25 -7.72 40.33
C VAL A 10 -20.96 -9.11 39.75
N PRO A 11 -21.94 -10.02 39.69
CA PRO A 11 -21.70 -11.38 39.21
C PRO A 11 -21.19 -11.33 37.77
N GLU A 12 -20.15 -12.11 37.46
CA GLU A 12 -19.49 -12.13 36.15
C GLU A 12 -20.47 -12.35 34.99
N SER A 13 -21.57 -13.06 35.25
CA SER A 13 -22.64 -13.30 34.29
C SER A 13 -23.33 -12.00 33.83
N LEU A 14 -23.49 -11.00 34.70
CA LEU A 14 -24.04 -9.69 34.35
C LEU A 14 -23.02 -8.85 33.58
N LEU A 15 -21.74 -8.91 33.95
CA LEU A 15 -20.66 -8.21 33.24
C LEU A 15 -20.51 -8.73 31.81
N LYS A 16 -20.53 -10.06 31.61
CA LYS A 16 -20.49 -10.70 30.29
C LYS A 16 -21.65 -10.23 29.40
N LYS A 17 -22.89 -10.25 29.93
CA LYS A 17 -24.07 -9.76 29.20
C LYS A 17 -23.95 -8.30 28.76
N ARG A 18 -23.41 -7.43 29.61
CA ARG A 18 -23.21 -6.00 29.29
C ARG A 18 -22.15 -5.82 28.21
N HIS A 19 -21.02 -6.51 28.34
CA HIS A 19 -19.96 -6.50 27.34
C HIS A 19 -20.47 -7.01 25.98
N ASP A 20 -21.19 -8.13 25.96
CA ASP A 20 -21.80 -8.69 24.74
C ASP A 20 -22.75 -7.69 24.07
N LEU A 21 -23.57 -7.00 24.86
CA LEU A 21 -24.47 -5.96 24.37
C LEU A 21 -23.69 -4.82 23.70
N ASP A 22 -22.63 -4.34 24.34
CA ASP A 22 -21.81 -3.25 23.79
C ASP A 22 -21.08 -3.69 22.51
N THR A 23 -20.56 -4.93 22.44
CA THR A 23 -20.00 -5.47 21.20
C THR A 23 -21.06 -5.58 20.09
N LEU A 24 -22.30 -5.93 20.42
CA LEU A 24 -23.41 -5.98 19.47
C LEU A 24 -23.79 -4.59 18.96
N LYS A 25 -23.82 -3.57 19.84
CA LYS A 25 -24.03 -2.17 19.46
C LYS A 25 -22.93 -1.69 18.50
N ALA A 26 -21.66 -1.94 18.83
CA ALA A 26 -20.53 -1.58 17.98
C ALA A 26 -20.62 -2.28 16.60
N LYS A 27 -20.93 -3.58 16.57
CA LYS A 27 -21.17 -4.33 15.32
C LYS A 27 -22.32 -3.75 14.50
N ARG A 28 -23.43 -3.35 15.13
CA ARG A 28 -24.57 -2.70 14.45
C ARG A 28 -24.16 -1.34 13.88
N ALA A 29 -23.43 -0.51 14.63
CA ALA A 29 -22.93 0.78 14.16
C ALA A 29 -21.97 0.62 12.96
N ALA A 30 -21.01 -0.30 13.04
CA ALA A 30 -20.10 -0.62 11.95
C ALA A 30 -20.85 -1.12 10.71
N ALA A 31 -21.87 -1.97 10.88
CA ALA A 31 -22.70 -2.45 9.78
C ALA A 31 -23.52 -1.33 9.11
N LEU A 32 -24.00 -0.33 9.87
CA LEU A 32 -24.71 0.83 9.33
C LEU A 32 -23.78 1.72 8.49
N ILE A 33 -22.52 1.91 8.92
CA ILE A 33 -21.51 2.64 8.16
C ILE A 33 -21.16 1.89 6.86
N ALA A 34 -21.00 0.57 6.94
CA ALA A 34 -20.66 -0.26 5.78
C ALA A 34 -21.81 -0.38 4.77
N ASN A 35 -23.05 -0.48 5.24
CA ASN A 35 -24.26 -0.63 4.45
C ASN A 35 -25.29 0.45 4.83
N PRO A 36 -25.07 1.73 4.44
CA PRO A 36 -26.04 2.77 4.73
C PRO A 36 -27.34 2.41 4.00
N ARG A 37 -28.41 2.05 4.73
CA ARG A 37 -29.73 1.72 4.16
C ARG A 37 -30.27 2.84 3.25
N VAL A 38 -29.86 4.08 3.53
CA VAL A 38 -30.11 5.26 2.69
C VAL A 38 -29.54 5.12 1.27
N SER A 39 -28.43 4.40 1.09
CA SER A 39 -27.86 4.15 -0.25
C SER A 39 -28.73 3.23 -1.10
N ARG A 40 -29.41 2.22 -0.53
CA ARG A 40 -30.31 1.34 -1.29
C ARG A 40 -31.56 2.08 -1.77
N LYS A 41 -32.19 2.90 -0.92
CA LYS A 41 -33.25 3.85 -1.33
C LYS A 41 -32.75 4.83 -2.40
N ARG A 42 -31.59 5.49 -2.20
CA ARG A 42 -31.01 6.38 -3.20
C ARG A 42 -30.65 5.70 -4.53
N ILE A 43 -30.28 4.41 -4.53
CA ILE A 43 -29.99 3.65 -5.76
C ILE A 43 -31.29 3.32 -6.49
N SER A 44 -32.36 2.90 -5.77
CA SER A 44 -33.68 2.68 -6.36
C SER A 44 -34.29 3.96 -6.92
N ASP A 45 -34.04 5.10 -6.28
CA ASP A 45 -34.53 6.39 -6.76
C ASP A 45 -33.75 6.84 -8.01
N LYS A 46 -32.45 6.54 -8.08
CA LYS A 46 -31.59 6.80 -9.25
C LYS A 46 -31.87 5.90 -10.46
N SER A 47 -32.50 4.75 -10.28
CA SER A 47 -32.94 3.89 -11.39
C SER A 47 -34.31 4.29 -11.94
N LYS A 48 -35.12 5.02 -11.17
CA LYS A 48 -36.42 5.56 -11.60
C LYS A 48 -36.29 6.84 -12.43
N VAL A 49 -35.19 7.57 -12.28
CA VAL A 49 -34.89 8.77 -13.10
C VAL A 49 -34.25 8.34 -14.42
N VAL A 50 -34.95 8.55 -15.53
CA VAL A 50 -34.38 8.43 -16.88
C VAL A 50 -33.25 9.46 -17.01
N ARG A 51 -32.01 8.98 -17.04
CA ARG A 51 -30.84 9.85 -17.22
C ARG A 51 -30.59 10.03 -18.72
N ILE A 52 -30.76 11.26 -19.19
CA ILE A 52 -30.35 11.66 -20.54
C ILE A 52 -28.81 11.63 -20.57
N ILE A 53 -28.25 10.73 -21.36
CA ILE A 53 -26.80 10.57 -21.53
C ILE A 53 -26.39 11.40 -22.75
N LYS A 54 -25.47 12.36 -22.57
CA LYS A 54 -24.94 13.16 -23.69
C LYS A 54 -24.25 12.26 -24.71
N PRO A 55 -24.44 12.47 -26.03
CA PRO A 55 -23.85 11.63 -27.06
C PRO A 55 -22.31 11.59 -26.99
N GLU A 56 -21.68 12.71 -26.62
CA GLU A 56 -20.22 12.81 -26.40
C GLU A 56 -19.72 11.79 -25.38
N THR A 57 -20.46 11.56 -24.29
CA THR A 57 -20.06 10.62 -23.24
C THR A 57 -20.05 9.18 -23.74
N LEU A 58 -20.96 8.83 -24.65
CA LEU A 58 -20.99 7.52 -25.30
C LEU A 58 -19.78 7.35 -26.23
N LEU A 59 -19.43 8.39 -27.01
CA LEU A 59 -18.25 8.37 -27.88
C LEU A 59 -16.96 8.24 -27.08
N VAL A 60 -16.80 9.00 -26.00
CA VAL A 60 -15.63 8.93 -25.10
C VAL A 60 -15.52 7.54 -24.48
N GLN A 61 -16.63 6.97 -23.99
CA GLN A 61 -16.64 5.60 -23.46
C GLN A 61 -16.28 4.58 -24.55
N SER A 62 -16.86 4.67 -25.75
CA SER A 62 -16.55 3.76 -26.85
C SER A 62 -15.06 3.80 -27.24
N ARG A 63 -14.47 5.00 -27.39
CA ARG A 63 -13.04 5.19 -27.64
C ARG A 63 -12.18 4.58 -26.54
N ALA A 64 -12.52 4.83 -25.28
CA ALA A 64 -11.80 4.24 -24.15
C ALA A 64 -11.90 2.71 -24.12
N ARG A 65 -13.03 2.13 -24.55
CA ARG A 65 -13.21 0.67 -24.66
C ARG A 65 -12.26 0.08 -25.69
N ARG A 66 -12.25 0.71 -26.87
CA ARG A 66 -11.41 0.31 -28.00
C ARG A 66 -9.94 0.38 -27.61
N ASN A 67 -9.51 1.49 -27.01
CA ASN A 67 -8.12 1.67 -26.57
C ASN A 67 -7.71 0.62 -25.52
N ALA A 68 -8.57 0.32 -24.54
CA ALA A 68 -8.31 -0.71 -23.54
C ALA A 68 -8.22 -2.11 -24.17
N ALA A 69 -9.08 -2.43 -25.13
CA ALA A 69 -9.04 -3.70 -25.86
C ALA A 69 -7.80 -3.82 -26.75
N THR A 70 -7.42 -2.76 -27.47
CA THR A 70 -6.19 -2.71 -28.28
C THR A 70 -4.95 -2.91 -27.42
N ARG A 71 -4.89 -2.25 -26.25
CA ARG A 71 -3.80 -2.48 -25.28
C ARG A 71 -3.76 -3.94 -24.83
N TYR A 72 -4.90 -4.49 -24.44
CA TYR A 72 -4.99 -5.89 -24.02
C TYR A 72 -4.47 -6.84 -25.10
N ASN A 73 -4.93 -6.71 -26.33
CA ASN A 73 -4.48 -7.54 -27.45
C ASN A 73 -2.97 -7.38 -27.71
N ARG A 74 -2.41 -6.17 -27.52
CA ARG A 74 -0.98 -5.93 -27.65
C ARG A 74 -0.18 -6.67 -26.58
N VAL A 75 -0.60 -6.58 -25.32
CA VAL A 75 0.05 -7.26 -24.18
C VAL A 75 -0.08 -8.78 -24.31
N ALA A 76 -1.25 -9.27 -24.73
CA ALA A 76 -1.50 -10.70 -24.95
C ALA A 76 -0.68 -11.26 -26.13
N LYS A 77 -0.61 -10.55 -27.26
CA LYS A 77 0.08 -11.03 -28.48
C LYS A 77 1.60 -10.92 -28.41
N ARG A 78 2.13 -9.79 -27.92
CA ARG A 78 3.59 -9.56 -27.88
C ARG A 78 4.27 -10.20 -26.66
N GLY A 79 3.51 -10.70 -25.70
CA GLY A 79 4.05 -11.06 -24.40
C GLY A 79 4.69 -9.85 -23.71
N MET A 80 5.56 -10.12 -22.73
CA MET A 80 6.32 -9.10 -22.00
C MET A 80 7.06 -8.22 -23.02
N GLN A 81 6.75 -6.92 -23.10
CA GLN A 81 7.57 -6.03 -23.92
C GLN A 81 9.00 -6.11 -23.37
N LYS A 82 9.99 -6.40 -24.23
CA LYS A 82 11.44 -6.40 -23.91
C LYS A 82 11.96 -5.07 -23.30
N ARG A 83 11.09 -4.08 -23.07
CA ARG A 83 11.42 -2.81 -22.38
C ARG A 83 11.45 -2.93 -20.86
N ALA A 84 10.76 -3.91 -20.27
CA ALA A 84 11.01 -4.25 -18.87
C ALA A 84 12.26 -5.14 -18.89
N SER A 85 13.43 -4.54 -18.71
CA SER A 85 14.64 -5.32 -18.48
C SER A 85 14.43 -6.23 -17.28
N ASP A 86 14.82 -7.51 -17.37
CA ASP A 86 14.92 -8.38 -16.19
C ASP A 86 16.01 -7.90 -15.22
N LYS A 87 16.78 -6.88 -15.60
CA LYS A 87 17.71 -6.18 -14.71
C LYS A 87 16.92 -5.34 -13.71
N SER A 88 17.26 -5.49 -12.43
CA SER A 88 16.85 -4.57 -11.39
C SER A 88 17.40 -3.18 -11.73
N VAL A 89 16.54 -2.17 -11.64
CA VAL A 89 16.96 -0.77 -11.88
C VAL A 89 16.99 -0.09 -10.52
N VAL A 90 18.17 0.30 -10.06
CA VAL A 90 18.35 1.10 -8.83
C VAL A 90 18.26 2.57 -9.21
N LYS A 91 17.46 3.32 -8.45
CA LYS A 91 17.35 4.78 -8.54
C LYS A 91 17.73 5.38 -7.19
N ASN A 92 18.15 6.64 -7.19
CA ASN A 92 18.49 7.34 -5.95
C ASN A 92 17.39 8.34 -5.62
N LYS A 93 17.00 8.40 -4.34
CA LYS A 93 16.17 9.46 -3.76
C LYS A 93 17.05 10.31 -2.86
N TYR A 94 16.79 11.60 -2.82
CA TYR A 94 17.52 12.55 -2.00
C TYR A 94 16.60 13.03 -0.89
N TRP A 95 16.96 12.75 0.35
CA TRP A 95 16.19 13.17 1.52
C TRP A 95 16.89 14.33 2.19
N ASP A 96 16.19 15.44 2.37
CA ASP A 96 16.71 16.59 3.11
C ASP A 96 16.44 16.37 4.60
N GLY A 97 17.49 15.98 5.35
CA GLY A 97 17.40 15.73 6.77
C GLY A 97 17.00 16.96 7.60
N ALA A 98 17.22 18.17 7.07
CA ALA A 98 16.88 19.41 7.77
C ALA A 98 15.39 19.81 7.59
N ARG A 99 14.81 19.48 6.43
CA ARG A 99 13.40 19.78 6.12
C ARG A 99 12.45 18.62 6.40
N GLU A 100 12.98 17.41 6.65
CA GLU A 100 12.21 16.17 6.74
C GLU A 100 11.30 15.94 5.52
N GLU A 101 11.76 16.36 4.33
CA GLU A 101 11.04 16.25 3.07
C GLU A 101 11.91 15.66 1.94
N GLU A 102 11.27 15.15 0.90
CA GLU A 102 11.94 14.64 -0.30
C GLU A 102 12.49 15.82 -1.12
N ALA A 103 13.81 15.89 -1.30
CA ALA A 103 14.46 16.95 -2.07
C ALA A 103 14.28 16.71 -3.57
N GLU A 104 13.93 17.76 -4.32
CA GLU A 104 13.85 17.68 -5.78
C GLU A 104 15.24 17.50 -6.39
N GLU A 105 15.35 16.71 -7.47
CA GLU A 105 16.62 16.50 -8.20
C GLU A 105 17.29 17.82 -8.61
N THR A 106 16.51 18.86 -8.86
CA THR A 106 17.02 20.19 -9.25
C THR A 106 17.72 20.91 -8.10
N ASP A 107 17.25 20.74 -6.87
CA ASP A 107 17.84 21.37 -5.68
C ASP A 107 19.13 20.66 -5.26
N VAL A 108 19.19 19.34 -5.46
CA VAL A 108 20.40 18.53 -5.29
C VAL A 108 21.47 18.93 -6.29
N LEU A 109 21.11 19.18 -7.55
CA LEU A 109 22.04 19.62 -8.59
C LEU A 109 22.58 21.03 -8.30
N LYS A 110 21.74 21.96 -7.86
CA LYS A 110 22.18 23.29 -7.40
C LYS A 110 23.16 23.17 -6.23
N TYR A 111 22.89 22.27 -5.28
CA TYR A 111 23.78 22.04 -4.14
C TYR A 111 25.14 21.48 -4.57
N LYS A 112 25.16 20.48 -5.45
CA LYS A 112 26.42 19.92 -5.99
C LYS A 112 27.22 20.99 -6.74
N GLN A 113 26.58 21.82 -7.54
CA GLN A 113 27.23 22.94 -8.25
C GLN A 113 27.78 24.00 -7.29
N GLN A 114 27.06 24.32 -6.21
CA GLN A 114 27.53 25.27 -5.20
C GLN A 114 28.73 24.74 -4.41
N LYS A 115 28.75 23.44 -4.12
CA LYS A 115 29.88 22.78 -3.46
C LYS A 115 31.11 22.73 -4.37
N GLU A 116 30.95 22.35 -5.63
CA GLU A 116 32.01 22.35 -6.63
C GLU A 116 32.60 23.77 -6.82
N GLN A 117 31.76 24.81 -6.88
CA GLN A 117 32.21 26.21 -6.96
C GLN A 117 32.87 26.74 -5.67
N GLY A 118 32.56 26.15 -4.52
CA GLY A 118 33.22 26.45 -3.24
C GLY A 118 34.61 25.82 -3.18
N ASP A 119 34.70 24.55 -3.57
CA ASP A 119 35.95 23.80 -3.62
C ASP A 119 36.93 24.36 -4.67
N GLU A 120 36.43 24.88 -5.81
CA GLU A 120 37.24 25.52 -6.87
C GLU A 120 37.77 26.90 -6.47
N LYS A 121 37.06 27.63 -5.59
CA LYS A 121 37.54 28.90 -5.02
C LYS A 121 38.55 28.71 -3.90
N ASP A 122 38.45 27.61 -3.17
CA ASP A 122 39.40 27.24 -2.11
C ASP A 122 40.76 26.75 -2.65
N SER A 123 40.84 26.35 -3.93
CA SER A 123 42.11 25.98 -4.59
C SER A 123 42.93 27.18 -5.10
N ASP A 124 42.35 28.39 -5.18
CA ASP A 124 43.05 29.59 -5.68
C ASP A 124 43.65 30.47 -4.57
N ASP A 125 43.35 30.20 -3.29
CA ASP A 125 43.85 30.97 -2.14
C ASP A 125 44.86 30.16 -1.28
N GLU A 126 46.03 29.86 -1.84
CA GLU A 126 47.22 29.43 -1.07
C GLU A 126 47.99 30.65 -0.50
N VAL A 127 47.48 31.32 0.55
CA VAL A 127 48.36 32.11 1.45
C VAL A 127 47.86 32.13 2.92
N MET A 128 48.72 31.58 3.78
CA MET A 128 48.94 31.79 5.23
C MET A 128 48.15 31.01 6.29
N GLU A 129 48.94 30.23 7.04
CA GLU A 129 48.64 29.48 8.26
C GLU A 129 48.33 30.40 9.44
N GLU A 130 47.06 30.76 9.64
CA GLU A 130 46.56 31.17 10.98
C GLU A 130 45.07 30.86 11.20
N LYS A 131 44.42 30.18 10.24
CA LYS A 131 42.98 29.86 10.27
C LYS A 131 42.64 28.41 10.63
N LYS A 132 43.57 27.57 11.08
CA LYS A 132 43.31 26.13 11.30
C LYS A 132 42.28 25.85 12.41
N ASP A 133 42.19 26.70 13.44
CA ASP A 133 41.27 26.49 14.57
C ASP A 133 39.90 27.16 14.39
N VAL A 134 39.81 28.24 13.60
CA VAL A 134 38.54 28.85 13.19
C VAL A 134 37.88 28.02 12.08
N LYS A 135 38.69 27.42 11.19
CA LYS A 135 38.24 26.48 10.14
C LYS A 135 37.64 25.21 10.77
N LYS A 136 38.29 24.59 11.78
CA LYS A 136 37.71 23.42 12.49
C LYS A 136 36.39 23.68 13.25
N LYS A 137 36.09 24.91 13.66
CA LYS A 137 34.81 25.27 14.33
C LYS A 137 33.71 25.58 13.31
N SER A 138 34.04 26.33 12.25
CA SER A 138 33.11 26.63 11.16
C SER A 138 32.81 25.41 10.27
N ASP A 139 33.76 24.49 10.09
CA ASP A 139 33.58 23.21 9.39
C ASP A 139 32.73 22.21 10.19
N LYS A 140 32.61 22.38 11.52
CA LYS A 140 31.70 21.61 12.36
C LYS A 140 30.27 22.16 12.31
N GLU A 141 30.11 23.49 12.36
CA GLU A 141 28.79 24.14 12.34
C GLU A 141 28.13 24.14 10.95
N THR A 142 28.90 24.18 9.85
CA THR A 142 28.36 24.13 8.47
C THR A 142 28.00 22.70 8.03
N ASN A 143 28.75 21.71 8.48
CA ASN A 143 28.51 20.29 8.14
C ASN A 143 27.30 19.68 8.90
N GLU A 144 26.80 20.40 9.92
CA GLU A 144 25.56 20.06 10.63
C GLU A 144 24.30 20.58 9.93
N GLN A 145 24.41 21.51 8.97
CA GLN A 145 23.23 22.21 8.41
C GLN A 145 22.68 21.63 7.10
N LEU A 146 23.33 20.67 6.43
CA LEU A 146 22.84 20.13 5.15
C LEU A 146 23.15 18.63 4.99
N GLN A 147 22.52 17.80 5.83
CA GLN A 147 22.54 16.34 5.68
C GLN A 147 21.53 15.89 4.61
N ILE A 148 21.89 16.04 3.33
CA ILE A 148 21.16 15.39 2.24
C ILE A 148 21.57 13.92 2.20
N HIS A 149 20.68 13.02 2.60
CA HIS A 149 20.92 11.59 2.54
C HIS A 149 20.54 11.04 1.16
N GLU A 150 21.52 10.42 0.47
CA GLU A 150 21.25 9.65 -0.73
C GLU A 150 20.74 8.25 -0.33
N ILE A 151 19.46 7.96 -0.60
CA ILE A 151 18.85 6.66 -0.34
C ILE A 151 18.66 5.94 -1.68
N PRO A 152 19.48 4.93 -2.00
CA PRO A 152 19.26 4.10 -3.18
C PRO A 152 18.03 3.21 -2.96
N TYR A 153 17.14 3.13 -3.94
CA TYR A 153 15.97 2.26 -3.91
C TYR A 153 15.82 1.47 -5.20
N LYS A 154 15.31 0.24 -5.08
CA LYS A 154 14.95 -0.57 -6.25
C LYS A 154 13.67 -0.02 -6.87
N SER A 155 13.75 0.39 -8.13
CA SER A 155 12.63 0.96 -8.87
C SER A 155 11.69 -0.08 -9.49
N ASN A 156 12.08 -1.36 -9.46
CA ASN A 156 11.26 -2.48 -9.93
C ASN A 156 11.29 -3.65 -8.93
N SER A 157 10.19 -4.41 -8.89
CA SER A 157 10.02 -5.57 -8.02
C SER A 157 10.64 -6.85 -8.61
N VAL A 158 11.53 -6.72 -9.61
CA VAL A 158 12.14 -7.86 -10.30
C VAL A 158 13.14 -8.55 -9.36
N GLY A 159 12.89 -9.82 -9.06
CA GLY A 159 13.70 -10.62 -8.13
C GLY A 159 13.19 -10.59 -6.67
N ALA A 160 12.09 -9.90 -6.37
CA ALA A 160 11.45 -9.98 -5.06
C ALA A 160 10.74 -11.33 -4.87
N ALA A 161 10.63 -11.81 -3.63
CA ALA A 161 9.86 -13.01 -3.30
C ALA A 161 8.35 -12.70 -3.16
N VAL A 162 8.02 -11.60 -2.47
CA VAL A 162 6.65 -11.15 -2.19
C VAL A 162 6.46 -9.71 -2.68
N ILE A 163 5.24 -9.44 -3.15
CA ILE A 163 4.78 -8.13 -3.58
C ILE A 163 3.47 -7.83 -2.85
N PHE A 164 3.26 -6.57 -2.50
CA PHE A 164 1.95 -6.10 -2.09
C PHE A 164 1.30 -5.36 -3.26
N ALA A 165 0.04 -5.68 -3.55
CA ALA A 165 -0.70 -5.11 -4.67
C ALA A 165 -1.98 -4.44 -4.17
N VAL A 166 -2.21 -3.19 -4.61
CA VAL A 166 -3.36 -2.36 -4.23
C VAL A 166 -4.15 -1.94 -5.46
N LEU A 167 -5.47 -2.11 -5.43
CA LEU A 167 -6.35 -1.61 -6.49
C LEU A 167 -6.59 -0.11 -6.32
N ILE A 168 -5.96 0.72 -7.15
CA ILE A 168 -6.11 2.18 -7.07
C ILE A 168 -7.22 2.71 -7.98
N ARG A 169 -7.48 2.06 -9.12
CA ARG A 169 -8.51 2.52 -10.08
C ARG A 169 -9.73 1.60 -10.06
N PRO A 170 -10.96 2.17 -10.07
CA PRO A 170 -12.17 1.36 -10.10
C PRO A 170 -12.32 0.61 -11.42
N CYS A 171 -12.85 -0.62 -11.34
CA CYS A 171 -13.35 -1.32 -12.51
C CYS A 171 -14.67 -0.67 -12.98
N VAL A 172 -14.66 -0.04 -14.15
CA VAL A 172 -15.84 0.59 -14.75
C VAL A 172 -16.40 -0.34 -15.83
N HIS A 173 -17.66 -0.16 -16.26
CA HIS A 173 -18.32 -0.90 -17.35
C HIS A 173 -17.47 -1.05 -18.62
N ASN A 174 -16.56 -0.11 -18.85
CA ASN A 174 -15.69 -0.07 -19.99
C ASN A 174 -14.41 -0.93 -19.90
N THR A 175 -14.04 -1.35 -18.69
CA THR A 175 -12.91 -2.23 -18.45
C THR A 175 -13.15 -3.60 -19.11
N PRO A 176 -12.18 -4.16 -19.86
CA PRO A 176 -12.34 -5.45 -20.49
C PRO A 176 -12.62 -6.56 -19.47
N LYS A 177 -13.47 -7.51 -19.85
CA LYS A 177 -13.92 -8.61 -18.97
C LYS A 177 -12.75 -9.44 -18.44
N THR A 178 -11.71 -9.63 -19.25
CA THR A 178 -10.49 -10.38 -18.89
C THR A 178 -9.77 -9.73 -17.71
N VAL A 179 -9.52 -8.42 -17.76
CA VAL A 179 -8.92 -7.66 -16.66
C VAL A 179 -9.73 -7.80 -15.38
N ARG A 180 -11.07 -7.72 -15.45
CA ARG A 180 -11.92 -7.90 -14.27
C ARG A 180 -11.83 -9.32 -13.70
N ARG A 181 -11.73 -10.34 -14.55
CA ARG A 181 -11.52 -11.73 -14.12
C ARG A 181 -10.16 -11.87 -13.43
N THR A 182 -9.09 -11.34 -14.01
CA THR A 182 -7.74 -11.37 -13.42
C THR A 182 -7.71 -10.66 -12.06
N LEU A 183 -8.29 -9.46 -11.93
CA LEU A 183 -8.41 -8.76 -10.66
C LEU A 183 -9.23 -9.54 -9.63
N SER A 184 -10.29 -10.24 -10.07
CA SER A 184 -11.08 -11.11 -9.20
C SER A 184 -10.28 -12.31 -8.69
N THR A 185 -9.42 -12.90 -9.53
CA THR A 185 -8.48 -13.97 -9.15
C THR A 185 -7.48 -13.47 -8.11
N LEU A 186 -6.94 -12.27 -8.28
CA LEU A 186 -6.04 -11.62 -7.33
C LEU A 186 -6.74 -11.14 -6.03
N ARG A 187 -8.07 -11.29 -5.95
CA ARG A 187 -8.91 -10.85 -4.81
C ARG A 187 -8.97 -9.33 -4.63
N LEU A 188 -8.66 -8.57 -5.68
CA LEU A 188 -8.72 -7.11 -5.73
C LEU A 188 -10.04 -6.66 -6.36
N ARG A 189 -11.11 -6.55 -5.55
CA ARG A 189 -12.47 -6.28 -6.06
C ARG A 189 -12.90 -4.83 -5.91
N ARG A 190 -12.56 -4.21 -4.78
CA ARG A 190 -12.90 -2.81 -4.49
C ARG A 190 -11.65 -1.94 -4.52
N VAL A 191 -11.85 -0.66 -4.81
CA VAL A 191 -10.77 0.33 -4.77
C VAL A 191 -10.22 0.39 -3.34
N GLN A 192 -8.90 0.55 -3.24
CA GLN A 192 -8.10 0.55 -2.01
C GLN A 192 -8.14 -0.79 -1.26
N GLU A 193 -8.48 -1.90 -1.94
CA GLU A 193 -8.16 -3.22 -1.41
C GLU A 193 -6.72 -3.58 -1.77
N GLY A 194 -5.99 -4.11 -0.79
CA GLY A 194 -4.61 -4.55 -0.89
C GLY A 194 -4.46 -6.05 -0.56
N VAL A 195 -3.58 -6.75 -1.26
CA VAL A 195 -3.33 -8.19 -1.07
C VAL A 195 -1.82 -8.47 -1.24
N PHE A 196 -1.27 -9.34 -0.40
CA PHE A 196 0.07 -9.90 -0.57
C PHE A 196 0.05 -11.03 -1.60
N LEU A 197 0.97 -10.97 -2.56
CA LEU A 197 1.11 -11.89 -3.67
C LEU A 197 2.56 -12.36 -3.76
N ARG A 198 2.76 -13.66 -3.93
CA ARG A 198 4.08 -14.21 -4.25
C ARG A 198 4.45 -13.86 -5.69
N TYR A 199 5.69 -13.41 -5.89
CA TYR A 199 6.15 -12.94 -7.18
C TYR A 199 6.69 -14.08 -8.04
N THR A 200 5.77 -14.79 -8.69
CA THR A 200 6.12 -15.82 -9.68
C THR A 200 6.16 -15.23 -11.10
N PRO A 201 6.87 -15.88 -12.06
CA PRO A 201 6.85 -15.45 -13.46
C PRO A 201 5.42 -15.37 -14.05
N SER A 202 4.53 -16.26 -13.61
CA SER A 202 3.11 -16.23 -13.97
C SER A 202 2.37 -15.04 -13.34
N MET A 203 2.65 -14.73 -12.07
CA MET A 203 2.10 -13.56 -11.39
C MET A 203 2.52 -12.27 -12.09
N ARG A 204 3.81 -12.16 -12.48
CA ARG A 204 4.32 -11.02 -13.25
C ARG A 204 3.50 -10.76 -14.52
N LYS A 205 3.19 -11.82 -15.31
CA LYS A 205 2.35 -11.71 -16.51
C LYS A 205 0.93 -11.21 -16.18
N MET A 206 0.33 -11.69 -15.09
CA MET A 206 -0.99 -11.22 -14.65
C MET A 206 -0.96 -9.76 -14.21
N LEU A 207 0.06 -9.36 -13.45
CA LEU A 207 0.25 -7.99 -12.97
C LEU A 207 0.42 -7.00 -14.14
N HIS A 208 1.17 -7.34 -15.18
CA HIS A 208 1.28 -6.50 -16.39
C HIS A 208 -0.04 -6.28 -17.11
N LEU A 209 -0.93 -7.28 -17.11
CA LEU A 209 -2.26 -7.15 -17.71
C LEU A 209 -3.14 -6.17 -16.93
N VAL A 210 -3.03 -6.17 -15.60
CA VAL A 210 -3.84 -5.32 -14.70
C VAL A 210 -3.13 -4.04 -14.24
N GLU A 211 -1.91 -3.81 -14.71
CA GLU A 211 -1.03 -2.68 -14.40
C GLU A 211 -1.71 -1.30 -14.36
N PRO A 212 -2.61 -0.90 -15.30
CA PRO A 212 -3.22 0.44 -15.21
C PRO A 212 -4.18 0.60 -14.03
N TYR A 213 -4.59 -0.50 -13.40
CA TYR A 213 -5.55 -0.51 -12.29
C TYR A 213 -4.89 -0.73 -10.93
N VAL A 214 -3.73 -1.40 -10.93
CA VAL A 214 -3.07 -1.88 -9.72
C VAL A 214 -1.76 -1.14 -9.53
N LEU A 215 -1.51 -0.73 -8.30
CA LEU A 215 -0.23 -0.26 -7.80
C LEU A 215 0.40 -1.42 -7.04
N TYR A 216 1.65 -1.77 -7.34
CA TYR A 216 2.33 -2.86 -6.62
C TYR A 216 3.82 -2.58 -6.44
N GLY A 217 4.44 -3.28 -5.49
CA GLY A 217 5.82 -3.05 -5.09
C GLY A 217 6.31 -4.03 -4.04
N ILE A 218 7.52 -3.82 -3.53
CA ILE A 218 8.13 -4.64 -2.49
C ILE A 218 7.75 -4.05 -1.12
N PRO A 219 7.01 -4.79 -0.28
CA PRO A 219 6.68 -4.33 1.06
C PRO A 219 7.89 -4.48 2.00
N SER A 220 8.14 -3.47 2.85
CA SER A 220 9.08 -3.58 3.98
C SER A 220 8.46 -4.33 5.16
N VAL A 221 9.28 -5.01 5.98
CA VAL A 221 8.85 -5.70 7.22
C VAL A 221 7.99 -4.80 8.10
N GLU A 222 8.41 -3.53 8.28
CA GLU A 222 7.66 -2.53 9.04
C GLU A 222 6.27 -2.30 8.46
N THR A 223 6.19 -2.17 7.13
CA THR A 223 4.93 -1.89 6.43
C THR A 223 4.00 -3.11 6.49
N ILE A 224 4.54 -4.32 6.44
CA ILE A 224 3.79 -5.57 6.65
C ILE A 224 3.23 -5.60 8.07
N SER A 225 4.07 -5.30 9.06
CA SER A 225 3.67 -5.24 10.46
C SER A 225 2.53 -4.25 10.68
N ASP A 226 2.67 -3.01 10.23
CA ASP A 226 1.62 -2.00 10.35
C ASP A 226 0.31 -2.42 9.66
N LEU A 227 0.40 -3.05 8.48
CA LEU A 227 -0.77 -3.53 7.75
C LEU A 227 -1.52 -4.62 8.53
N VAL A 228 -0.80 -5.60 9.06
CA VAL A 228 -1.37 -6.71 9.81
C VAL A 228 -1.96 -6.24 11.13
N HIS A 229 -1.26 -5.39 11.88
CA HIS A 229 -1.75 -4.88 13.16
C HIS A 229 -2.95 -3.92 13.01
N ARG A 230 -2.85 -2.93 12.11
CA ARG A 230 -3.88 -1.88 12.00
C ARG A 230 -5.07 -2.30 11.15
N ARG A 231 -4.82 -3.10 10.11
CA ARG A 231 -5.80 -3.41 9.06
C ARG A 231 -5.95 -4.91 8.80
N GLY A 232 -5.38 -5.76 9.64
CA GLY A 232 -5.48 -7.22 9.57
C GLY A 232 -6.87 -7.72 9.93
N TYR A 233 -7.45 -8.45 8.98
CA TYR A 233 -8.66 -9.23 9.21
C TYR A 233 -8.42 -10.63 8.70
N CYS A 234 -8.95 -11.61 9.41
CA CYS A 234 -8.92 -13.01 9.03
C CYS A 234 -10.30 -13.49 8.56
N ARG A 235 -10.28 -14.61 7.85
CA ARG A 235 -11.47 -15.33 7.40
C ARG A 235 -11.70 -16.53 8.33
N VAL A 236 -12.63 -16.39 9.27
CA VAL A 236 -13.04 -17.47 10.19
C VAL A 236 -14.45 -17.88 9.81
N GLU A 237 -14.67 -19.16 9.46
CA GLU A 237 -15.98 -19.68 9.04
C GLU A 237 -16.70 -18.85 7.95
N GLY A 238 -15.92 -18.23 7.06
CA GLY A 238 -16.44 -17.35 6.01
C GLY A 238 -16.87 -15.95 6.47
N LYS A 239 -16.76 -15.65 7.78
CA LYS A 239 -16.95 -14.31 8.34
C LYS A 239 -15.62 -13.56 8.40
N ARG A 240 -15.70 -12.23 8.30
CA ARG A 240 -14.54 -11.35 8.45
C ARG A 240 -14.41 -10.98 9.92
N VAL A 241 -13.31 -11.41 10.55
CA VAL A 241 -13.00 -11.15 11.97
C VAL A 241 -11.69 -10.37 12.02
N GLN A 242 -11.55 -9.44 12.97
CA GLN A 242 -10.30 -8.69 13.15
C GLN A 242 -9.29 -9.57 13.90
N ILE A 243 -8.01 -9.46 13.55
CA ILE A 243 -6.93 -10.13 14.27
C ILE A 243 -6.64 -9.29 15.51
N SER A 244 -7.17 -9.71 16.66
CA SER A 244 -6.97 -9.04 17.95
C SER A 244 -6.20 -9.93 18.94
N ASP A 245 -6.47 -11.23 18.93
CA ASP A 245 -5.84 -12.20 19.82
C ASP A 245 -5.14 -13.31 19.02
N ASN A 246 -4.00 -13.80 19.52
CA ASN A 246 -3.24 -14.89 18.91
C ASN A 246 -4.04 -16.20 18.82
N ASN A 247 -4.99 -16.41 19.75
CA ASN A 247 -5.88 -17.56 19.75
C ASN A 247 -6.62 -17.76 18.41
N VAL A 248 -6.95 -16.67 17.70
CA VAL A 248 -7.64 -16.73 16.41
C VAL A 248 -6.74 -17.30 15.31
N ILE A 249 -5.43 -17.05 15.41
CA ILE A 249 -4.42 -17.55 14.49
C ILE A 249 -4.16 -19.02 14.79
N GLU A 250 -3.90 -19.38 16.05
CA GLU A 250 -3.67 -20.76 16.49
C GLU A 250 -4.82 -21.70 16.08
N GLN A 251 -6.08 -21.27 16.27
CA GLN A 251 -7.24 -22.09 15.91
C GLN A 251 -7.35 -22.38 14.40
N GLN A 252 -6.88 -21.48 13.54
CA GLN A 252 -7.04 -21.61 12.09
C GLN A 252 -5.78 -22.13 11.39
N LEU A 253 -4.60 -21.77 11.89
CA LEU A 253 -3.29 -22.04 11.29
C LEU A 253 -2.38 -22.89 12.19
N GLY A 254 -2.84 -23.32 13.36
CA GLY A 254 -2.07 -24.20 14.26
C GLY A 254 -1.68 -25.52 13.62
N ASN A 255 -2.49 -26.04 12.67
CA ASN A 255 -2.14 -27.22 11.87
C ASN A 255 -0.91 -27.02 10.99
N VAL A 256 -0.61 -25.77 10.62
CA VAL A 256 0.54 -25.39 9.80
C VAL A 256 1.72 -24.93 10.67
N GLY A 257 1.54 -24.87 12.00
CA GLY A 257 2.57 -24.46 12.95
C GLY A 257 2.70 -22.94 13.16
N LEU A 258 1.70 -22.15 12.78
CA LEU A 258 1.69 -20.69 13.02
C LEU A 258 0.89 -20.36 14.29
N ILE A 259 1.52 -19.66 15.23
CA ILE A 259 0.97 -19.44 16.57
C ILE A 259 0.61 -17.96 16.74
N CYS A 260 1.53 -17.06 16.42
CA CYS A 260 1.36 -15.63 16.69
C CYS A 260 1.26 -14.77 15.43
N VAL A 261 1.06 -13.46 15.63
CA VAL A 261 1.05 -12.45 14.56
C VAL A 261 2.44 -12.29 13.95
N GLU A 262 3.50 -12.39 14.75
CA GLU A 262 4.89 -12.28 14.31
C GLU A 262 5.24 -13.36 13.28
N ASP A 263 4.78 -14.60 13.51
CA ASP A 263 4.96 -15.69 12.55
C ASP A 263 4.32 -15.35 11.20
N LEU A 264 3.13 -14.72 11.20
CA LEU A 264 2.50 -14.25 9.96
C LEU A 264 3.33 -13.19 9.24
N ILE A 265 3.89 -12.24 9.99
CA ILE A 265 4.72 -11.16 9.43
C ILE A 265 6.00 -11.75 8.82
N GLN A 266 6.63 -12.69 9.51
CA GLN A 266 7.82 -13.38 9.01
C GLN A 266 7.54 -14.15 7.72
N VAL A 267 6.44 -14.91 7.66
CA VAL A 267 6.03 -15.64 6.44
C VAL A 267 5.74 -14.69 5.28
N LEU A 268 5.09 -13.55 5.55
CA LEU A 268 4.79 -12.54 4.54
C LEU A 268 6.03 -11.78 4.06
N SER A 269 7.05 -11.65 4.91
CA SER A 269 8.30 -10.97 4.58
C SER A 269 9.29 -11.87 3.84
N SER A 270 9.58 -13.04 4.38
CA SER A 270 10.62 -13.93 3.84
C SER A 270 10.22 -14.47 2.48
N GLY A 271 8.99 -14.99 2.34
CA GLY A 271 8.48 -15.50 1.05
C GLY A 271 9.35 -16.53 0.35
N GLU A 272 10.30 -17.16 1.05
CA GLU A 272 11.29 -18.07 0.47
C GLU A 272 10.69 -19.47 0.22
N GLY A 273 11.36 -20.23 -0.67
CA GLY A 273 10.75 -21.31 -1.44
C GLY A 273 11.04 -22.71 -0.92
N GLY A 274 10.04 -23.58 -1.06
CA GLY A 274 10.13 -25.02 -0.80
C GLY A 274 8.92 -25.52 -0.02
N GLN A 275 9.11 -25.82 1.26
CA GLN A 275 8.04 -26.24 2.18
C GLN A 275 7.10 -25.08 2.55
N GLU A 276 7.60 -23.85 2.50
CA GLU A 276 6.87 -22.62 2.84
C GLU A 276 5.91 -22.13 1.73
N GLU A 277 5.89 -22.75 0.55
CA GLU A 277 4.91 -22.37 -0.49
C GLU A 277 3.47 -22.64 -0.04
N ASN A 278 3.26 -23.76 0.64
CA ASN A 278 1.97 -24.11 1.22
C ASN A 278 1.62 -23.14 2.37
N LEU A 279 2.63 -22.71 3.12
CA LEU A 279 2.49 -21.78 4.24
C LEU A 279 2.02 -20.40 3.77
N PHE A 280 2.69 -19.81 2.78
CA PHE A 280 2.30 -18.51 2.23
C PHE A 280 0.89 -18.56 1.61
N GLN A 281 0.56 -19.64 0.91
CA GLN A 281 -0.79 -19.81 0.34
C GLN A 281 -1.85 -19.95 1.44
N ALA A 282 -1.56 -20.69 2.51
CA ALA A 282 -2.45 -20.82 3.67
C ALA A 282 -2.66 -19.46 4.35
N VAL A 283 -1.59 -18.71 4.61
CA VAL A 283 -1.64 -17.36 5.19
C VAL A 283 -2.40 -16.39 4.27
N SER A 284 -2.11 -16.40 2.97
CA SER A 284 -2.83 -15.56 2.00
C SER A 284 -4.32 -15.88 1.99
N LYS A 285 -4.72 -17.15 2.01
CA LYS A 285 -6.12 -17.58 2.05
C LYS A 285 -6.81 -17.21 3.37
N PHE A 286 -6.09 -17.29 4.49
CA PHE A 286 -6.55 -16.92 5.82
C PHE A 286 -6.79 -15.41 5.94
N LEU A 287 -5.85 -14.59 5.48
CA LEU A 287 -5.97 -13.13 5.51
C LEU A 287 -7.04 -12.63 4.55
N TRP A 288 -7.89 -11.73 5.02
CA TRP A 288 -8.84 -10.99 4.20
C TRP A 288 -8.10 -9.86 3.46
N PRO A 289 -8.52 -9.45 2.23
CA PRO A 289 -7.93 -8.29 1.57
C PRO A 289 -7.97 -7.04 2.46
N PHE A 290 -6.81 -6.38 2.59
CA PHE A 290 -6.62 -5.20 3.43
C PHE A 290 -7.40 -4.04 2.83
N ARG A 291 -8.30 -3.41 3.61
CA ARG A 291 -9.02 -2.22 3.16
C ARG A 291 -8.28 -0.98 3.62
N LEU A 292 -7.59 -0.33 2.70
CA LEU A 292 -6.80 0.88 2.93
C LEU A 292 -7.66 2.14 2.84
N SER A 293 -7.14 3.25 3.36
CA SER A 293 -7.74 4.57 3.22
C SER A 293 -7.38 5.19 1.86
N SER A 294 -8.07 6.28 1.51
CA SER A 294 -7.77 7.04 0.29
C SER A 294 -6.84 8.19 0.63
N ARG A 295 -5.65 8.23 0.00
CA ARG A 295 -4.70 9.35 0.14
C ARG A 295 -5.32 10.71 -0.11
N LYS A 296 -6.05 10.82 -1.22
CA LYS A 296 -6.75 12.06 -1.58
C LYS A 296 -8.20 12.00 -1.14
N SER A 297 -8.67 13.10 -0.57
CA SER A 297 -10.07 13.30 -0.21
C SER A 297 -10.97 13.34 -1.47
N LYS A 298 -12.26 13.03 -1.29
CA LYS A 298 -13.25 13.13 -2.38
C LYS A 298 -13.34 14.55 -2.94
N PHE A 299 -13.12 15.56 -2.10
CA PHE A 299 -13.08 16.96 -2.51
C PHE A 299 -11.92 17.22 -3.46
N GLN A 300 -10.69 16.86 -3.07
CA GLN A 300 -9.50 17.00 -3.90
C GLN A 300 -9.64 16.28 -5.26
N LYS A 301 -10.23 15.08 -5.28
CA LYS A 301 -10.42 14.34 -6.55
C LYS A 301 -11.46 14.94 -7.48
N ARG A 302 -12.48 15.64 -6.97
CA ARG A 302 -13.62 16.13 -7.76
C ARG A 302 -13.58 17.62 -8.04
N MET A 303 -13.09 18.42 -7.10
CA MET A 303 -13.09 19.88 -7.19
C MET A 303 -11.77 20.38 -7.77
N LEU A 304 -10.65 19.79 -7.36
CA LEU A 304 -9.32 20.19 -7.80
C LEU A 304 -8.81 19.36 -9.00
N ASP A 305 -9.64 18.45 -9.52
CA ASP A 305 -9.32 17.53 -10.63
C ASP A 305 -7.93 16.85 -10.52
N LEU A 306 -7.48 16.63 -9.28
CA LEU A 306 -6.21 15.99 -8.96
C LEU A 306 -6.23 14.53 -9.40
N LYS A 307 -5.85 14.28 -10.65
CA LYS A 307 -5.70 12.93 -11.20
C LYS A 307 -4.58 12.21 -10.45
N ASP A 308 -4.74 10.92 -10.25
CA ASP A 308 -3.73 10.05 -9.64
C ASP A 308 -2.50 9.83 -10.57
N GLY A 309 -2.23 10.71 -11.54
CA GLY A 309 -1.06 10.63 -12.43
C GLY A 309 -0.78 9.24 -13.03
N LYS A 310 0.52 8.90 -13.16
CA LYS A 310 1.04 7.55 -13.47
C LYS A 310 1.35 6.76 -12.19
N LEU A 311 0.49 6.86 -11.18
CA LEU A 311 0.67 6.20 -9.88
C LEU A 311 0.24 4.72 -9.91
N TYR A 312 0.48 4.03 -11.03
CA TYR A 312 0.05 2.66 -11.27
C TYR A 312 1.22 1.83 -11.80
N GLY A 313 1.13 0.50 -11.63
CA GLY A 313 2.19 -0.43 -11.98
C GLY A 313 3.20 -0.64 -10.86
N ASP A 314 4.38 -1.11 -11.24
CA ASP A 314 5.48 -1.41 -10.33
C ASP A 314 6.10 -0.11 -9.80
N GLN A 315 6.20 0.01 -8.49
CA GLN A 315 6.90 1.11 -7.81
C GLN A 315 8.06 0.62 -6.95
N GLY A 316 8.37 -0.68 -6.97
CA GLY A 316 9.43 -1.27 -6.14
C GLY A 316 9.28 -0.88 -4.67
N GLU A 317 10.35 -0.36 -4.07
CA GLU A 317 10.41 0.03 -2.65
C GLU A 317 9.68 1.35 -2.35
N ALA A 318 9.48 2.22 -3.35
CA ALA A 318 8.75 3.49 -3.17
C ALA A 318 7.27 3.27 -2.79
N MET A 319 6.77 2.05 -2.96
CA MET A 319 5.44 1.66 -2.51
C MET A 319 5.25 1.81 -1.00
N ASN A 320 6.30 1.64 -0.19
CA ASN A 320 6.18 1.70 1.27
C ASN A 320 5.70 3.08 1.74
N GLY A 321 6.19 4.17 1.14
CA GLY A 321 5.69 5.53 1.42
C GLY A 321 4.20 5.68 1.09
N TYR A 322 3.76 5.13 -0.05
CA TYR A 322 2.35 5.17 -0.43
C TYR A 322 1.43 4.38 0.50
N ILE A 323 1.92 3.28 1.07
CA ILE A 323 1.15 2.50 2.04
C ILE A 323 1.06 3.23 3.36
N ARG A 324 2.16 3.85 3.83
CA ARG A 324 2.17 4.66 5.06
C ARG A 324 1.13 5.78 5.03
N GLU A 325 0.94 6.46 3.89
CA GLU A 325 -0.13 7.47 3.70
C GLU A 325 -1.56 6.88 3.69
N MET A 326 -1.71 5.59 3.40
CA MET A 326 -3.01 4.90 3.26
C MET A 326 -3.37 4.03 4.47
N LEU A 327 -2.42 3.81 5.38
CA LEU A 327 -2.62 3.16 6.66
C LEU A 327 -3.42 4.03 7.61
#